data_AF-A0A820DY85-F1
#
_entry.id   AF-A0A820DY85-F1
#
_cell.length_a   1.000
_cell.length_b   1.000
_cell.length_c   1.000
_cell.angle_alpha   90.00
_cell.angle_beta   90.00
_cell.angle_gamma   90.00
#
_symmetry.space_group_name_H-M   'P 1'
#
loop_
_entity.id
_entity.type
_entity.pdbx_description
1 polymer ?
#
loop_
_entity_poly.entity_id
_entity_poly.type
_entity_poly.pdbx_seq_one_letter_code
_entity_poly.pdbx_strand_id
1 'polypeptide(L)'
;MRICSWNINGLRSLRQPLRTVLEQLDCDIICFQETKVTRQALAETYARIDGYHTFYSWSRLREGYSGVAIFCKNFLIPIRAEEGLAGKLNLTIDDSLGGEYPSMDENDLLAIDREGRAIMTEHELEDGTSLVVINVYCPRVDRDKPERLTYKLNFFSAIEQRAKCFLERGCRVLIVGDFNVSHKPIDTCDPGEDLNYFNSSPSRLWFSKFINKNIFIDTFRYLHPDQREAYTCWETLSSARVNNYGVRIDYILCDGMISTSHLVKCELRIDIESSDHCPVIGEFNFIFKDRSQGKPPSICTKYWPEFKGTQMKLNKFIVKTKRIRDEEIDINNDK
;
A
#
# COMPACT_ATOMS: atom_id res chain seq x y z
N MET A 1 -10.22 -6.96 11.54
CA MET A 1 -9.05 -6.68 10.68
C MET A 1 -8.83 -5.19 10.58
N ARG A 2 -7.59 -4.74 10.82
CA ARG A 2 -7.16 -3.36 10.59
C ARG A 2 -6.20 -3.29 9.41
N ILE A 3 -6.42 -2.32 8.53
CA ILE A 3 -5.56 -2.04 7.38
C ILE A 3 -5.06 -0.60 7.43
N CYS A 4 -3.77 -0.40 7.14
CA CYS A 4 -3.13 0.90 7.08
C CYS A 4 -2.71 1.20 5.64
N SER A 5 -2.94 2.43 5.20
CA SER A 5 -2.39 3.01 3.98
C SER A 5 -1.53 4.21 4.32
N TRP A 6 -0.29 4.27 3.82
CA TRP A 6 0.60 5.39 4.11
C TRP A 6 1.67 5.60 3.04
N ASN A 7 1.67 6.79 2.44
CA ASN A 7 2.80 7.27 1.64
C ASN A 7 3.93 7.69 2.60
N ILE A 8 5.02 6.92 2.60
CA ILE A 8 6.12 7.08 3.56
C ILE A 8 7.24 7.98 3.05
N ASN A 9 7.16 8.45 1.81
CA ASN A 9 8.19 9.32 1.20
C ASN A 9 9.61 8.72 1.29
N GLY A 10 9.70 7.41 1.09
CA GLY A 10 10.93 6.62 1.07
C GLY A 10 11.20 5.87 2.37
N LEU A 11 11.53 4.58 2.28
CA LEU A 11 11.84 3.77 3.48
C LEU A 11 12.99 4.31 4.32
N ARG A 12 13.92 5.02 3.70
CA ARG A 12 15.08 5.62 4.38
C ARG A 12 14.74 6.90 5.16
N SER A 13 13.56 7.49 4.96
CA SER A 13 13.09 8.66 5.72
C SER A 13 12.63 8.29 7.13
N LEU A 14 12.29 7.01 7.34
CA LEU A 14 11.83 6.49 8.61
C LEU A 14 12.92 6.65 9.68
N ARG A 15 12.58 7.36 10.77
CA ARG A 15 13.50 7.66 11.87
C ARG A 15 13.65 6.52 12.87
N GLN A 16 12.83 5.48 12.75
CA GLN A 16 12.82 4.31 13.61
C GLN A 16 13.01 3.04 12.76
N PRO A 17 13.51 1.93 13.34
CA PRO A 17 13.54 0.65 12.65
C PRO A 17 12.16 0.29 12.10
N LEU A 18 12.10 -0.25 10.88
CA LEU A 18 10.83 -0.55 10.20
C LEU A 18 9.90 -1.40 11.07
N ARG A 19 10.44 -2.41 11.76
CA ARG A 19 9.64 -3.26 12.66
C ARG A 19 8.88 -2.46 13.72
N THR A 20 9.56 -1.51 14.37
CA THR A 20 8.95 -0.65 15.39
C THR A 20 7.83 0.20 14.78
N VAL A 21 8.03 0.71 13.57
CA VAL A 21 7.01 1.48 12.84
C VAL A 21 5.78 0.61 12.55
N LEU A 22 5.97 -0.63 12.06
CA LEU A 22 4.86 -1.54 11.78
C LEU A 22 4.09 -1.92 13.06
N GLU A 23 4.79 -2.15 14.17
CA GLU A 23 4.18 -2.44 15.48
C GLU A 23 3.37 -1.23 16.01
N GLN A 24 3.86 0.01 15.84
CA GLN A 24 3.16 1.23 16.24
C GLN A 24 1.89 1.52 15.42
N LEU A 25 1.87 1.11 14.14
CA LEU A 25 0.68 1.22 13.30
C LEU A 25 -0.43 0.26 13.74
N ASP A 26 -0.05 -0.86 14.37
CA ASP A 26 -0.96 -1.87 14.91
C ASP A 26 -2.07 -2.28 13.93
N CYS A 27 -1.66 -2.61 12.71
CA CYS A 27 -2.55 -3.05 11.65
C CYS A 27 -2.15 -4.45 11.16
N ASP A 28 -3.13 -5.21 10.69
CA ASP A 28 -2.92 -6.59 10.23
C ASP A 28 -2.38 -6.64 8.79
N ILE A 29 -2.78 -5.66 7.98
CA ILE A 29 -2.25 -5.39 6.65
C ILE A 29 -1.76 -3.93 6.62
N ILE A 30 -0.53 -3.70 6.20
CA ILE A 30 0.05 -2.37 6.08
C ILE A 30 0.52 -2.16 4.64
N CYS A 31 0.05 -1.09 4.02
CA CYS A 31 0.27 -0.76 2.63
C CYS A 31 1.07 0.54 2.54
N PHE A 32 2.34 0.44 2.18
CA PHE A 32 3.21 1.60 1.98
C PHE A 32 3.26 2.02 0.51
N GLN A 33 3.28 3.33 0.29
CA GLN A 33 3.52 3.97 -0.99
C GLN A 33 4.81 4.78 -0.95
N GLU A 34 5.37 5.01 -2.13
CA GLU A 34 6.62 5.75 -2.33
C GLU A 34 7.79 5.18 -1.53
N THR A 35 8.02 3.86 -1.61
CA THR A 35 9.09 3.20 -0.84
C THR A 35 10.51 3.65 -1.26
N LYS A 36 10.66 4.16 -2.49
CA LYS A 36 11.91 4.69 -3.10
C LYS A 36 13.07 3.70 -3.05
N VAL A 37 12.76 2.41 -3.16
CA VAL A 37 13.76 1.34 -3.16
C VAL A 37 13.58 0.44 -4.38
N THR A 38 14.70 -0.06 -4.88
CA THR A 38 14.75 -1.15 -5.85
C THR A 38 15.10 -2.44 -5.13
N ARG A 39 14.87 -3.59 -5.78
CA ARG A 39 15.26 -4.90 -5.24
C ARG A 39 16.74 -4.96 -4.86
N GLN A 40 17.63 -4.43 -5.70
CA GLN A 40 19.08 -4.41 -5.45
C GLN A 40 19.46 -3.55 -4.24
N ALA A 41 18.70 -2.48 -3.98
CA ALA A 41 18.99 -1.53 -2.90
C ALA A 41 18.26 -1.85 -1.58
N LEU A 42 17.38 -2.86 -1.57
CA LEU A 42 16.58 -3.24 -0.40
C LEU A 42 17.44 -4.07 0.56
N ALA A 43 17.64 -3.58 1.79
CA ALA A 43 18.33 -4.37 2.81
C ALA A 43 17.42 -5.46 3.39
N GLU A 44 18.00 -6.56 3.88
CA GLU A 44 17.25 -7.69 4.44
C GLU A 44 16.31 -7.26 5.58
N THR A 45 16.69 -6.27 6.39
CA THR A 45 15.86 -5.74 7.49
C THR A 45 14.58 -5.06 7.03
N TYR A 46 14.50 -4.65 5.76
CA TYR A 46 13.29 -4.10 5.14
C TYR A 46 12.53 -5.16 4.32
N ALA A 47 13.20 -6.23 3.91
CA ALA A 47 12.58 -7.33 3.20
C ALA A 47 11.95 -8.34 4.18
N ARG A 48 12.73 -8.86 5.12
CA ARG A 48 12.36 -9.95 6.02
C ARG A 48 12.16 -9.40 7.43
N ILE A 49 10.92 -9.08 7.76
CA ILE A 49 10.54 -8.60 9.09
C ILE A 49 9.85 -9.72 9.86
N ASP A 50 10.34 -10.01 11.06
CA ASP A 50 9.71 -10.98 11.95
C ASP A 50 8.24 -10.60 12.22
N GLY A 51 7.35 -11.58 12.07
CA GLY A 51 5.91 -11.37 12.24
C GLY A 51 5.16 -10.98 10.96
N TYR A 52 5.86 -10.71 9.85
CA TYR A 52 5.24 -10.25 8.61
C TYR A 52 5.69 -11.04 7.37
N HIS A 53 4.76 -11.20 6.44
CA HIS A 53 5.05 -11.52 5.04
C HIS A 53 4.98 -10.24 4.22
N THR A 54 6.00 -10.03 3.40
CA THR A 54 6.16 -8.76 2.67
C THR A 54 6.22 -8.99 1.17
N PHE A 55 5.68 -8.02 0.45
CA PHE A 55 5.54 -8.02 -0.99
C PHE A 55 5.88 -6.61 -1.48
N TYR A 56 6.69 -6.52 -2.53
CA TYR A 56 7.20 -5.25 -3.04
C TYR A 56 6.95 -5.13 -4.53
N SER A 57 6.62 -3.92 -4.96
CA SER A 57 6.74 -3.48 -6.34
C SER A 57 7.67 -2.27 -6.39
N TRP A 58 8.55 -2.21 -7.39
CA TRP A 58 9.53 -1.14 -7.53
C TRP A 58 9.64 -0.65 -8.97
N SER A 59 10.11 0.58 -9.12
CA SER A 59 10.35 1.13 -10.46
C SER A 59 11.46 0.37 -11.17
N ARG A 60 11.20 0.01 -12.43
CA ARG A 60 12.18 -0.54 -13.37
C ARG A 60 12.82 0.55 -14.24
N LEU A 61 12.40 1.79 -14.05
CA LEU A 61 12.82 2.92 -14.89
C LEU A 61 13.82 3.82 -14.15
N ARG A 62 13.71 3.94 -12.83
CA ARG A 62 14.53 4.87 -12.05
C ARG A 62 14.75 4.37 -10.62
N GLU A 63 16.00 4.40 -10.17
CA GLU A 63 16.33 4.15 -8.76
C GLU A 63 15.87 5.29 -7.85
N GLY A 64 15.50 4.98 -6.61
CA GLY A 64 15.04 6.00 -5.65
C GLY A 64 13.68 6.62 -5.99
N TYR A 65 12.91 6.01 -6.90
CA TYR A 65 11.64 6.54 -7.42
C TYR A 65 10.49 5.57 -7.20
N SER A 66 9.32 6.10 -6.84
CA SER A 66 8.07 5.33 -6.69
C SER A 66 8.24 4.14 -5.74
N GLY A 67 7.55 3.03 -6.00
CA GLY A 67 7.63 1.80 -5.23
C GLY A 67 6.49 1.70 -4.21
N VAL A 68 5.92 0.50 -4.09
CA VAL A 68 4.87 0.18 -3.13
C VAL A 68 5.19 -1.13 -2.42
N ALA A 69 4.68 -1.30 -1.20
CA ALA A 69 4.86 -2.54 -0.44
C ALA A 69 3.61 -2.89 0.36
N ILE A 70 3.36 -4.19 0.53
CA ILE A 70 2.35 -4.72 1.44
C ILE A 70 3.05 -5.59 2.48
N PHE A 71 2.70 -5.38 3.75
CA PHE A 71 3.11 -6.18 4.90
C PHE A 71 1.86 -6.83 5.49
N CYS A 72 1.81 -8.16 5.54
CA CYS A 72 0.72 -8.92 6.15
C CYS A 72 1.24 -9.62 7.40
N LYS A 73 0.52 -9.52 8.53
CA LYS A 73 0.86 -10.33 9.72
C LYS A 73 0.82 -11.82 9.38
N ASN A 74 1.63 -12.63 10.08
CA ASN A 74 1.79 -14.07 9.83
C ASN A 74 0.48 -14.89 9.80
N PHE A 75 -0.59 -14.46 10.49
CA PHE A 75 -1.87 -15.17 10.46
C PHE A 75 -2.74 -14.81 9.25
N LEU A 76 -2.45 -13.71 8.54
CA LEU A 76 -3.10 -13.27 7.31
C LEU A 76 -2.19 -13.50 6.09
N ILE A 77 -1.74 -14.74 5.92
CA ILE A 77 -0.95 -15.09 4.74
C ILE A 77 -1.87 -14.99 3.51
N PRO A 78 -1.54 -14.18 2.48
CA PRO A 78 -2.34 -14.12 1.27
C PRO A 78 -2.26 -15.42 0.47
N ILE A 79 -3.34 -15.81 -0.21
CA ILE A 79 -3.38 -16.98 -1.10
C ILE A 79 -2.63 -16.72 -2.41
N ARG A 80 -2.68 -15.48 -2.90
CA ARG A 80 -1.99 -15.00 -4.09
C ARG A 80 -1.51 -13.57 -3.89
N ALA A 81 -0.44 -13.20 -4.58
CA ALA A 81 0.03 -11.83 -4.63
C ALA A 81 0.61 -11.54 -6.01
N GLU A 82 0.29 -10.37 -6.57
CA GLU A 82 0.68 -9.97 -7.92
C GLU A 82 1.27 -8.57 -7.92
N GLU A 83 2.38 -8.40 -8.65
CA GLU A 83 2.99 -7.10 -8.90
C GLU A 83 2.37 -6.41 -10.12
N GLY A 84 2.08 -5.12 -10.01
CA GLY A 84 1.47 -4.34 -11.08
C GLY A 84 -0.06 -4.43 -11.08
N LEU A 85 -0.66 -3.81 -12.09
CA LEU A 85 -2.08 -3.93 -12.40
C LEU A 85 -2.25 -4.73 -13.68
N ALA A 86 -1.39 -4.60 -14.69
CA ALA A 86 -1.69 -5.15 -16.01
C ALA A 86 -1.31 -6.63 -16.20
N GLY A 87 -0.60 -7.23 -15.23
CA GLY A 87 -0.05 -8.57 -15.34
C GLY A 87 1.07 -8.67 -16.39
N LYS A 88 1.75 -7.55 -16.66
CA LYS A 88 2.86 -7.50 -17.64
C LYS A 88 4.23 -7.75 -16.99
N LEU A 89 4.26 -7.93 -15.67
CA LEU A 89 5.49 -8.12 -14.89
C LEU A 89 5.65 -9.58 -14.49
N ASN A 90 6.64 -10.27 -15.10
CA ASN A 90 7.22 -11.56 -14.68
C ASN A 90 6.33 -12.42 -13.76
N LEU A 91 5.17 -12.83 -14.27
CA LEU A 91 4.25 -13.70 -13.55
C LEU A 91 4.72 -15.15 -13.67
N THR A 92 4.88 -15.83 -12.55
CA THR A 92 4.59 -17.26 -12.54
C THR A 92 3.08 -17.43 -12.67
N ILE A 93 2.62 -18.35 -13.54
CA ILE A 93 1.18 -18.57 -13.79
C ILE A 93 0.37 -18.69 -12.49
N ASP A 94 0.96 -19.33 -11.46
CA ASP A 94 0.33 -19.59 -10.16
C ASP A 94 0.05 -18.33 -9.33
N ASP A 95 0.77 -17.23 -9.56
CA ASP A 95 0.61 -15.97 -8.82
C ASP A 95 -0.32 -14.97 -9.52
N SER A 96 -0.75 -15.29 -10.75
CA SER A 96 -1.67 -14.43 -11.49
C SER A 96 -3.02 -14.33 -10.79
N LEU A 97 -3.42 -13.09 -10.52
CA LEU A 97 -4.74 -12.67 -10.13
C LEU A 97 -5.64 -12.37 -11.34
N GLY A 98 -5.11 -12.44 -12.58
CA GLY A 98 -5.86 -12.31 -13.83
C GLY A 98 -6.44 -10.91 -14.08
N GLY A 99 -7.11 -10.74 -15.22
CA GLY A 99 -7.87 -9.53 -15.59
C GLY A 99 -7.65 -9.09 -17.05
N GLU A 100 -8.58 -8.28 -17.56
CA GLU A 100 -8.71 -8.00 -19.00
C GLU A 100 -8.78 -6.49 -19.30
N TYR A 101 -8.12 -6.08 -20.38
CA TYR A 101 -7.95 -4.67 -20.78
C TYR A 101 -8.30 -4.46 -22.26
N PRO A 102 -9.58 -4.62 -22.65
CA PRO A 102 -9.98 -4.61 -24.06
C PRO A 102 -9.72 -3.27 -24.77
N SER A 103 -9.56 -2.18 -24.03
CA SER A 103 -9.45 -0.82 -24.58
C SER A 103 -8.07 -0.17 -24.39
N MET A 104 -7.06 -0.91 -23.91
CA MET A 104 -5.71 -0.38 -23.67
C MET A 104 -4.68 -1.15 -24.49
N ASP A 105 -3.73 -0.44 -25.10
CA ASP A 105 -2.67 -1.09 -25.85
C ASP A 105 -1.60 -1.74 -24.95
N GLU A 106 -0.87 -2.70 -25.52
CA GLU A 106 0.14 -3.48 -24.80
C GLU A 106 1.31 -2.64 -24.27
N ASN A 107 1.68 -1.54 -24.95
CA ASN A 107 2.76 -0.67 -24.50
C ASN A 107 2.32 0.16 -23.30
N ASP A 108 1.09 0.68 -23.32
CA ASP A 108 0.48 1.39 -22.20
C ASP A 108 0.35 0.49 -20.97
N LEU A 109 -0.12 -0.75 -21.15
CA LEU A 109 -0.20 -1.76 -20.09
C LEU A 109 1.17 -2.06 -19.48
N LEU A 110 2.20 -2.22 -20.31
CA LEU A 110 3.56 -2.41 -19.82
C LEU A 110 4.11 -1.15 -19.12
N ALA A 111 3.77 0.04 -19.62
CA ALA A 111 4.24 1.31 -19.05
C ALA A 111 3.66 1.56 -17.65
N ILE A 112 2.38 1.27 -17.41
CA ILE A 112 1.75 1.44 -16.09
C ILE A 112 2.36 0.53 -15.03
N ASP A 113 2.75 -0.68 -15.42
CA ASP A 113 3.34 -1.68 -14.52
C ASP A 113 4.81 -1.36 -14.19
N ARG A 114 5.57 -0.81 -15.13
CA ARG A 114 7.03 -0.62 -14.96
C ARG A 114 7.45 0.44 -13.94
N GLU A 115 6.55 1.32 -13.50
CA GLU A 115 6.87 2.35 -12.51
C GLU A 115 6.78 1.88 -11.05
N GLY A 116 6.37 0.64 -10.81
CA GLY A 116 6.33 0.08 -9.45
C GLY A 116 5.25 0.72 -8.58
N ARG A 117 4.08 0.95 -9.16
CA ARG A 117 3.00 1.75 -8.57
C ARG A 117 1.86 0.94 -7.99
N ALA A 118 1.87 -0.37 -8.18
CA ALA A 118 0.79 -1.22 -7.72
C ALA A 118 1.29 -2.59 -7.27
N ILE A 119 0.67 -3.11 -6.23
CA ILE A 119 0.82 -4.49 -5.80
C ILE A 119 -0.48 -4.95 -5.15
N MET A 120 -0.83 -6.21 -5.38
CA MET A 120 -2.10 -6.79 -4.97
C MET A 120 -1.87 -8.04 -4.13
N THR A 121 -2.73 -8.27 -3.15
CA THR A 121 -2.78 -9.52 -2.37
C THR A 121 -4.21 -9.99 -2.25
N GLU A 122 -4.43 -11.28 -2.42
CA GLU A 122 -5.74 -11.92 -2.21
C GLU A 122 -5.69 -12.77 -0.93
N HIS A 123 -6.74 -12.69 -0.13
CA HIS A 123 -6.87 -13.33 1.17
C HIS A 123 -8.18 -14.10 1.24
N GLU A 124 -8.15 -15.32 1.79
CA GLU A 124 -9.34 -16.17 1.89
C GLU A 124 -10.14 -15.81 3.16
N LEU A 125 -11.45 -15.62 3.01
CA LEU A 125 -12.40 -15.37 4.09
C LEU A 125 -13.03 -16.69 4.55
N GLU A 126 -13.53 -16.75 5.78
CA GLU A 126 -14.16 -17.97 6.33
C GLU A 126 -15.43 -18.39 5.59
N ASP A 127 -16.13 -17.45 4.96
CA ASP A 127 -17.34 -17.71 4.16
C ASP A 127 -17.04 -18.32 2.77
N GLY A 128 -15.77 -18.59 2.46
CA GLY A 128 -15.32 -19.15 1.20
C GLY A 128 -15.12 -18.13 0.08
N THR A 129 -15.38 -16.84 0.34
CA THR A 129 -15.04 -15.76 -0.59
C THR A 129 -13.60 -15.27 -0.38
N SER A 130 -13.14 -14.36 -1.25
CA SER A 130 -11.81 -13.74 -1.13
C SER A 130 -11.91 -12.24 -0.94
N LEU A 131 -11.00 -11.68 -0.15
CA LEU A 131 -10.70 -10.25 -0.12
C LEU A 131 -9.44 -9.96 -0.94
N VAL A 132 -9.55 -9.09 -1.94
CA VAL A 132 -8.42 -8.54 -2.69
C VAL A 132 -8.08 -7.14 -2.17
N VAL A 133 -6.83 -6.95 -1.76
CA VAL A 133 -6.27 -5.65 -1.40
C VAL A 133 -5.38 -5.17 -2.53
N ILE A 134 -5.70 -4.01 -3.10
CA ILE A 134 -4.93 -3.34 -4.15
C ILE A 134 -4.26 -2.11 -3.54
N ASN A 135 -2.93 -2.18 -3.36
CA ASN A 135 -2.14 -1.04 -2.91
C ASN A 135 -1.64 -0.24 -4.12
N VAL A 136 -1.95 1.05 -4.20
CA VAL A 136 -1.60 1.92 -5.33
C VAL A 136 -0.85 3.19 -4.91
N TYR A 137 0.10 3.62 -5.74
CA TYR A 137 0.69 4.95 -5.73
C TYR A 137 0.40 5.61 -7.08
N CYS A 138 -0.72 6.31 -7.16
CA CYS A 138 -1.20 6.86 -8.42
C CYS A 138 -0.29 7.98 -8.92
N PRO A 139 -0.11 8.12 -10.23
CA PRO A 139 0.75 9.15 -10.80
C PRO A 139 0.30 10.57 -10.41
N ARG A 140 1.26 11.44 -10.14
CA ARG A 140 1.04 12.88 -10.09
C ARG A 140 1.00 13.46 -11.52
N VAL A 141 0.11 14.42 -11.73
CA VAL A 141 0.09 15.23 -12.96
C VAL A 141 1.15 16.32 -12.84
N ASP A 142 2.00 16.41 -13.84
CA ASP A 142 3.05 17.41 -13.96
C ASP A 142 2.66 18.38 -15.10
N ARG A 143 2.65 19.68 -14.80
CA ARG A 143 2.19 20.71 -15.75
C ARG A 143 3.13 20.85 -16.95
N ASP A 144 4.41 20.54 -16.74
CA ASP A 144 5.43 20.63 -17.77
C ASP A 144 5.50 19.34 -18.61
N LYS A 145 4.72 18.31 -18.23
CA LYS A 145 4.70 16.99 -18.86
C LYS A 145 3.27 16.49 -19.08
N PRO A 146 2.57 17.00 -20.11
CA PRO A 146 1.18 16.66 -20.40
C PRO A 146 0.93 15.14 -20.51
N GLU A 147 1.91 14.36 -20.96
CA GLU A 147 1.83 12.90 -21.05
C GLU A 147 1.59 12.22 -19.69
N ARG A 148 1.94 12.87 -18.57
CA ARG A 148 1.66 12.34 -17.21
C ARG A 148 0.18 12.34 -16.89
N LEU A 149 -0.61 13.23 -17.49
CA LEU A 149 -2.06 13.19 -17.34
C LEU A 149 -2.62 11.95 -18.05
N THR A 150 -2.22 11.71 -19.31
CA THR A 150 -2.62 10.51 -20.05
C THR A 150 -2.23 9.24 -19.31
N TYR A 151 -0.98 9.17 -18.85
CA TYR A 151 -0.48 8.04 -18.05
C TYR A 151 -1.32 7.82 -16.77
N LYS A 152 -1.69 8.89 -16.08
CA LYS A 152 -2.55 8.81 -14.88
C LYS A 152 -3.95 8.28 -15.21
N LEU A 153 -4.56 8.72 -16.31
CA LEU A 153 -5.89 8.25 -16.72
C LEU A 153 -5.85 6.79 -17.16
N ASN A 154 -4.79 6.35 -17.83
CA ASN A 154 -4.58 4.93 -18.14
C ASN A 154 -4.42 4.11 -16.86
N PHE A 155 -3.63 4.59 -15.90
CA PHE A 155 -3.47 3.94 -14.59
C PHE A 155 -4.82 3.79 -13.85
N PHE A 156 -5.63 4.84 -13.85
CA PHE A 156 -6.98 4.83 -13.30
C PHE A 156 -7.90 3.82 -14.00
N SER A 157 -7.89 3.79 -15.33
CA SER A 157 -8.62 2.79 -16.11
C SER A 157 -8.20 1.36 -15.73
N ALA A 158 -6.90 1.11 -15.55
CA ALA A 158 -6.41 -0.20 -15.14
C ALA A 158 -6.88 -0.62 -13.73
N ILE A 159 -6.90 0.32 -12.77
CA ILE A 159 -7.48 0.07 -11.44
C ILE A 159 -8.95 -0.34 -11.57
N GLU A 160 -9.73 0.42 -12.34
CA GLU A 160 -11.16 0.16 -12.53
C GLU A 160 -11.41 -1.22 -13.13
N GLN A 161 -10.64 -1.60 -14.16
CA GLN A 161 -10.78 -2.89 -14.82
C GLN A 161 -10.38 -4.04 -13.90
N ARG A 162 -9.26 -3.94 -13.15
CA ARG A 162 -8.91 -4.96 -12.15
C ARG A 162 -10.00 -5.13 -11.11
N ALA A 163 -10.47 -4.02 -10.55
CA ALA A 163 -11.49 -4.05 -9.53
C ALA A 163 -12.78 -4.73 -10.03
N LYS A 164 -13.24 -4.41 -11.23
CA LYS A 164 -14.39 -5.08 -11.87
C LYS A 164 -14.19 -6.58 -12.03
N CYS A 165 -13.04 -7.01 -12.57
CA CYS A 165 -12.75 -8.43 -12.74
C CYS A 165 -12.81 -9.21 -11.41
N PHE A 166 -12.34 -8.61 -10.31
CA PHE A 166 -12.43 -9.26 -8.99
C PHE A 166 -13.87 -9.32 -8.47
N LEU A 167 -14.65 -8.25 -8.63
CA LEU A 167 -16.04 -8.24 -8.22
C LEU A 167 -16.88 -9.25 -9.01
N GLU A 168 -16.65 -9.39 -10.31
CA GLU A 168 -17.32 -10.38 -11.18
C GLU A 168 -17.00 -11.83 -10.78
N ARG A 169 -15.82 -12.06 -10.18
CA ARG A 169 -15.42 -13.35 -9.59
C ARG A 169 -15.98 -13.59 -8.18
N GLY A 170 -16.78 -12.66 -7.65
CA GLY A 170 -17.34 -12.74 -6.30
C GLY A 170 -16.37 -12.36 -5.19
N CYS A 171 -15.21 -11.78 -5.51
CA CYS A 171 -14.29 -11.26 -4.51
C CYS A 171 -14.81 -9.94 -3.91
N ARG A 172 -14.38 -9.64 -2.69
CA ARG A 172 -14.44 -8.32 -2.06
C ARG A 172 -13.18 -7.55 -2.41
N VAL A 173 -13.27 -6.23 -2.54
CA VAL A 173 -12.14 -5.40 -2.99
C VAL A 173 -11.93 -4.20 -2.08
N LEU A 174 -10.70 -4.08 -1.57
CA LEU A 174 -10.17 -2.85 -0.97
C LEU A 174 -9.11 -2.26 -1.88
N ILE A 175 -9.21 -0.97 -2.17
CA ILE A 175 -8.19 -0.22 -2.92
C ILE A 175 -7.67 0.86 -2.00
N VAL A 176 -6.36 0.83 -1.73
CA VAL A 176 -5.73 1.70 -0.74
C VAL A 176 -4.53 2.40 -1.33
N GLY A 177 -4.27 3.63 -0.88
CA GLY A 177 -3.05 4.35 -1.24
C GLY A 177 -3.27 5.82 -1.55
N ASP A 178 -2.21 6.41 -2.08
CA ASP A 178 -2.16 7.80 -2.55
C ASP A 178 -2.71 7.85 -3.98
N PHE A 179 -3.90 8.45 -4.13
CA PHE A 179 -4.55 8.65 -5.44
C PHE A 179 -4.06 9.90 -6.16
N ASN A 180 -3.29 10.77 -5.48
CA ASN A 180 -2.87 12.06 -5.98
C ASN A 180 -4.06 12.89 -6.51
N VAL A 181 -5.24 12.76 -5.87
CA VAL A 181 -6.48 13.47 -6.23
C VAL A 181 -7.23 13.82 -4.95
N SER A 182 -7.54 15.10 -4.76
CA SER A 182 -8.51 15.56 -3.76
C SER A 182 -9.89 15.51 -4.38
N HIS A 183 -10.82 14.72 -3.81
CA HIS A 183 -12.14 14.48 -4.40
C HIS A 183 -13.05 15.71 -4.38
N LYS A 184 -13.38 16.22 -3.20
CA LYS A 184 -14.31 17.36 -3.02
C LYS A 184 -13.57 18.61 -2.53
N PRO A 185 -14.19 19.81 -2.62
CA PRO A 185 -13.59 21.02 -2.06
C PRO A 185 -13.25 20.92 -0.56
N ILE A 186 -14.06 20.18 0.23
CA ILE A 186 -13.80 19.92 1.65
C ILE A 186 -12.50 19.11 1.90
N ASP A 187 -11.95 18.47 0.87
CA ASP A 187 -10.74 17.65 0.95
C ASP A 187 -9.45 18.44 0.66
N THR A 188 -9.53 19.77 0.47
CA THR A 188 -8.38 20.65 0.27
C THR A 188 -8.55 21.95 1.06
N CYS A 189 -7.45 22.55 1.52
CA CYS A 189 -7.47 23.91 2.07
C CYS A 189 -7.76 24.98 1.01
N ASP A 190 -7.36 24.74 -0.24
CA ASP A 190 -7.47 25.70 -1.32
C ASP A 190 -8.07 25.02 -2.57
N PRO A 191 -9.41 25.00 -2.71
CA PRO A 191 -10.06 24.51 -3.91
C PRO A 191 -10.00 25.52 -5.07
N GLY A 192 -9.46 26.72 -4.86
CA GLY A 192 -9.58 27.86 -5.77
C GLY A 192 -10.96 28.51 -5.73
N GLU A 193 -11.07 29.69 -6.36
CA GLU A 193 -12.30 30.49 -6.39
C GLU A 193 -13.38 29.88 -7.31
N ASP A 194 -12.96 29.30 -8.45
CA ASP A 194 -13.87 28.69 -9.42
C ASP A 194 -14.03 27.18 -9.15
N LEU A 195 -15.11 26.83 -8.45
CA LEU A 195 -15.45 25.43 -8.17
C LEU A 195 -15.82 24.64 -9.44
N ASN A 196 -16.25 25.27 -10.53
CA ASN A 196 -16.48 24.57 -11.79
C ASN A 196 -15.14 24.16 -12.40
N TYR A 197 -14.14 25.04 -12.34
CA TYR A 197 -12.77 24.71 -12.73
C TYR A 197 -12.19 23.61 -11.86
N PHE A 198 -12.40 23.66 -10.54
CA PHE A 198 -12.04 22.55 -9.66
C PHE A 198 -12.70 21.25 -10.14
N ASN A 199 -14.02 21.21 -10.27
CA ASN A 199 -14.73 19.98 -10.62
C ASN A 199 -14.43 19.44 -12.05
N SER A 200 -13.91 20.28 -12.95
CA SER A 200 -13.64 19.88 -14.35
C SER A 200 -12.33 19.10 -14.56
N SER A 201 -11.47 18.96 -13.53
CA SER A 201 -10.23 18.17 -13.64
C SER A 201 -10.52 16.73 -14.10
N PRO A 202 -9.89 16.22 -15.17
CA PRO A 202 -10.14 14.86 -15.66
C PRO A 202 -9.92 13.77 -14.59
N SER A 203 -8.91 13.95 -13.73
CA SER A 203 -8.65 13.01 -12.63
C SER A 203 -9.79 13.00 -11.61
N ARG A 204 -10.36 14.17 -11.29
CA ARG A 204 -11.47 14.31 -10.34
C ARG A 204 -12.78 13.82 -10.94
N LEU A 205 -13.02 14.08 -12.24
CA LEU A 205 -14.17 13.56 -12.96
C LEU A 205 -14.17 12.03 -12.99
N TRP A 206 -13.02 11.40 -13.28
CA TRP A 206 -12.89 9.96 -13.19
C TRP A 206 -13.12 9.48 -11.75
N PHE A 207 -12.43 10.09 -10.76
CA PHE A 207 -12.53 9.67 -9.37
C PHE A 207 -13.96 9.74 -8.86
N SER A 208 -14.69 10.83 -9.16
CA SER A 208 -16.09 11.02 -8.78
C SER A 208 -17.02 9.96 -9.38
N LYS A 209 -16.76 9.52 -10.61
CA LYS A 209 -17.50 8.41 -11.24
C LYS A 209 -17.18 7.08 -10.58
N PHE A 210 -15.91 6.86 -10.26
CA PHE A 210 -15.40 5.63 -9.65
C PHE A 210 -15.96 5.42 -8.23
N ILE A 211 -16.00 6.47 -7.41
CA ILE A 211 -16.50 6.40 -6.02
C ILE A 211 -18.00 6.68 -5.87
N ASN A 212 -18.76 6.47 -6.95
CA ASN A 212 -20.21 6.54 -6.89
C ASN A 212 -20.76 5.31 -6.13
N LYS A 213 -21.89 5.48 -5.44
CA LYS A 213 -22.55 4.54 -4.51
C LYS A 213 -22.85 3.13 -5.07
N ASN A 214 -22.51 2.84 -6.33
CA ASN A 214 -22.72 1.56 -6.99
C ASN A 214 -21.44 0.79 -7.34
N ILE A 215 -20.23 1.38 -7.20
CA ILE A 215 -18.97 0.70 -7.57
C ILE A 215 -18.00 0.69 -6.39
N PHE A 216 -17.46 1.84 -5.98
CA PHE A 216 -16.59 1.97 -4.81
C PHE A 216 -17.03 3.09 -3.88
N ILE A 217 -16.63 2.99 -2.62
CA ILE A 217 -16.98 3.94 -1.56
C ILE A 217 -15.71 4.41 -0.88
N ASP A 218 -15.60 5.73 -0.72
CA ASP A 218 -14.61 6.36 0.15
C ASP A 218 -14.99 6.13 1.62
N THR A 219 -14.29 5.22 2.29
CA THR A 219 -14.62 4.78 3.65
C THR A 219 -14.55 5.92 4.67
N PHE A 220 -13.62 6.86 4.50
CA PHE A 220 -13.50 8.00 5.40
C PHE A 220 -14.72 8.91 5.27
N ARG A 221 -15.11 9.27 4.04
CA ARG A 221 -16.29 10.11 3.81
C ARG A 221 -17.62 9.40 4.02
N TYR A 222 -17.64 8.07 3.99
CA TYR A 222 -18.81 7.30 4.38
C TYR A 222 -19.11 7.46 5.88
N LEU A 223 -18.08 7.43 6.73
CA LEU A 223 -18.22 7.55 8.18
C LEU A 223 -18.19 9.00 8.68
N HIS A 224 -17.46 9.88 7.98
CA HIS A 224 -17.20 11.28 8.35
C HIS A 224 -17.54 12.24 7.19
N PRO A 225 -18.81 12.28 6.74
CA PRO A 225 -19.20 12.98 5.51
C PRO A 225 -18.86 14.47 5.53
N ASP A 226 -19.03 15.12 6.68
CA ASP A 226 -18.93 16.58 6.84
C ASP A 226 -17.70 17.03 7.64
N GLN A 227 -16.82 16.11 8.03
CA GLN A 227 -15.62 16.46 8.78
C GLN A 227 -14.69 17.34 7.93
N ARG A 228 -14.50 18.58 8.36
CA ARG A 228 -13.58 19.54 7.73
C ARG A 228 -12.16 19.30 8.20
N GLU A 229 -11.20 19.90 7.49
CA GLU A 229 -9.78 19.93 7.90
C GLU A 229 -9.13 18.56 8.05
N ALA A 230 -9.73 17.54 7.42
CA ALA A 230 -9.29 16.15 7.45
C ALA A 230 -8.32 15.88 6.30
N TYR A 231 -7.09 16.37 6.41
CA TYR A 231 -6.06 16.24 5.38
C TYR A 231 -5.09 15.09 5.68
N THR A 232 -4.41 14.62 4.63
CA THR A 232 -3.44 13.51 4.73
C THR A 232 -2.07 13.86 4.19
N CYS A 233 -1.92 14.97 3.47
CA CYS A 233 -0.67 15.42 2.87
C CYS A 233 -0.48 16.93 3.08
N TRP A 234 0.75 17.32 3.44
CA TRP A 234 1.14 18.72 3.66
C TRP A 234 2.51 18.98 3.03
N GLU A 235 2.69 20.17 2.46
CA GLU A 235 3.99 20.59 1.93
C GLU A 235 5.05 20.68 3.05
N THR A 236 6.29 20.27 2.76
CA THR A 236 7.37 20.20 3.75
C THR A 236 8.21 21.47 3.89
N LEU A 237 8.22 22.34 2.87
CA LEU A 237 9.05 23.54 2.85
C LEU A 237 8.45 24.72 3.64
N SER A 238 7.17 24.60 4.01
CA SER A 238 6.43 25.60 4.76
C SER A 238 5.91 25.01 6.08
N SER A 239 5.35 25.84 6.96
CA SER A 239 4.67 25.37 8.18
C SER A 239 3.28 24.78 7.88
N ALA A 240 3.07 24.22 6.69
CA ALA A 240 1.77 23.76 6.21
C ALA A 240 1.14 22.75 7.16
N ARG A 241 1.88 21.74 7.64
CA ARG A 241 1.35 20.75 8.59
C ARG A 241 0.93 21.37 9.93
N VAL A 242 1.74 22.29 10.46
CA VAL A 242 1.44 23.00 11.72
C VAL A 242 0.17 23.84 11.61
N ASN A 243 -0.03 24.50 10.47
CA ASN A 243 -1.21 25.32 10.20
C ASN A 243 -2.37 24.51 9.58
N ASN A 244 -2.22 23.19 9.49
CA ASN A 244 -3.11 22.27 8.79
C ASN A 244 -3.49 22.70 7.35
N TYR A 245 -2.57 23.38 6.64
CA TYR A 245 -2.72 23.75 5.25
C TYR A 245 -2.42 22.54 4.35
N GLY A 246 -3.42 21.68 4.13
CA GLY A 246 -3.21 20.38 3.51
C GLY A 246 -4.26 19.98 2.48
N VAL A 247 -4.09 18.77 1.97
CA VAL A 247 -5.02 18.07 1.08
C VAL A 247 -5.22 16.62 1.54
N ARG A 248 -6.40 16.06 1.29
CA ARG A 248 -6.68 14.63 1.48
C ARG A 248 -6.56 13.93 0.12
N ILE A 249 -5.52 13.14 -0.02
CA ILE A 249 -5.21 12.41 -1.25
C ILE A 249 -4.93 10.92 -1.02
N ASP A 250 -4.91 10.50 0.23
CA ASP A 250 -4.74 9.11 0.66
C ASP A 250 -6.10 8.52 1.04
N TYR A 251 -6.41 7.34 0.50
CA TYR A 251 -7.74 6.73 0.62
C TYR A 251 -7.67 5.27 1.00
N ILE A 252 -8.70 4.82 1.71
CA ILE A 252 -9.14 3.43 1.75
C ILE A 252 -10.51 3.40 1.07
N LEU A 253 -10.55 2.84 -0.13
CA LEU A 253 -11.78 2.61 -0.89
C LEU A 253 -12.22 1.16 -0.72
N CYS A 254 -13.53 0.94 -0.59
CA CYS A 254 -14.09 -0.41 -0.52
C CYS A 254 -15.25 -0.57 -1.50
N ASP A 255 -15.53 -1.80 -1.92
CA ASP A 255 -16.74 -2.07 -2.69
C ASP A 255 -18.02 -1.83 -1.86
N GLY A 256 -19.15 -1.72 -2.57
CA GLY A 256 -20.46 -1.42 -1.98
C GLY A 256 -20.87 -2.36 -0.85
N MET A 257 -20.59 -3.66 -0.97
CA MET A 257 -20.98 -4.65 0.03
C MET A 257 -20.15 -4.49 1.31
N ILE A 258 -18.84 -4.25 1.19
CA ILE A 258 -17.97 -4.02 2.36
C ILE A 258 -18.50 -2.85 3.19
N SER A 259 -18.88 -1.75 2.56
CA SER A 259 -19.29 -0.53 3.27
C SER A 259 -20.49 -0.75 4.20
N THR A 260 -21.43 -1.62 3.81
CA THR A 260 -22.69 -1.83 4.53
C THR A 260 -22.61 -2.97 5.54
N SER A 261 -21.70 -3.92 5.32
CA SER A 261 -21.64 -5.15 6.12
C SER A 261 -20.38 -5.32 6.96
N HIS A 262 -19.28 -4.65 6.58
CA HIS A 262 -17.99 -4.89 7.20
C HIS A 262 -17.24 -3.68 7.74
N LEU A 263 -17.47 -2.48 7.20
CA LEU A 263 -16.78 -1.28 7.63
C LEU A 263 -17.18 -0.91 9.07
N VAL A 264 -16.18 -0.85 9.97
CA VAL A 264 -16.35 -0.49 11.38
C VAL A 264 -15.86 0.94 11.64
N LYS A 265 -14.65 1.27 11.14
CA LYS A 265 -13.98 2.54 11.44
C LYS A 265 -13.07 2.97 10.30
N CYS A 266 -12.87 4.28 10.16
CA CYS A 266 -11.83 4.86 9.31
C CYS A 266 -11.29 6.13 9.97
N GLU A 267 -9.97 6.24 10.11
CA GLU A 267 -9.31 7.32 10.85
C GLU A 267 -8.03 7.80 10.16
N LEU A 268 -7.69 9.07 10.38
CA LEU A 268 -6.44 9.68 9.94
C LEU A 268 -5.49 9.79 11.14
N ARG A 269 -4.28 9.25 11.03
CA ARG A 269 -3.26 9.28 12.10
C ARG A 269 -2.32 10.47 11.95
N ILE A 270 -2.91 11.67 12.05
CA ILE A 270 -2.20 12.95 11.88
C ILE A 270 -1.03 13.13 12.88
N ASP A 271 -1.07 12.40 14.00
CA ASP A 271 -0.04 12.35 15.04
C ASP A 271 1.27 11.69 14.57
N ILE A 272 1.26 10.95 13.45
CA ILE A 272 2.45 10.30 12.88
C ILE A 272 3.10 11.22 11.84
N GLU A 273 4.24 11.82 12.19
CA GLU A 273 4.88 12.92 11.44
C GLU A 273 6.14 12.55 10.63
N SER A 274 6.46 11.27 10.47
CA SER A 274 7.72 10.87 9.79
C SER A 274 7.68 10.96 8.26
N SER A 275 6.57 11.40 7.67
CA SER A 275 6.41 11.66 6.24
C SER A 275 5.60 12.95 6.07
N ASP A 276 5.65 13.54 4.88
CA ASP A 276 4.73 14.61 4.45
C ASP A 276 3.28 14.14 4.35
N HIS A 277 3.05 12.83 4.40
CA HIS A 277 1.74 12.24 4.59
C HIS A 277 1.54 11.64 5.98
N CYS A 278 0.29 11.57 6.43
CA CYS A 278 -0.12 10.77 7.59
C CYS A 278 -0.80 9.46 7.17
N PRO A 279 -0.72 8.40 7.98
CA PRO A 279 -1.44 7.15 7.70
C PRO A 279 -2.96 7.30 7.75
N VAL A 280 -3.64 6.53 6.89
CA VAL A 280 -5.09 6.27 6.95
C VAL A 280 -5.30 4.84 7.46
N ILE A 281 -6.10 4.67 8.50
CA ILE A 281 -6.39 3.36 9.10
C ILE A 281 -7.87 3.03 8.92
N GLY A 282 -8.16 1.87 8.33
CA GLY A 282 -9.50 1.31 8.22
C GLY A 282 -9.65 0.06 9.10
N GLU A 283 -10.78 -0.08 9.76
CA GLU A 283 -11.15 -1.25 10.54
C GLU A 283 -12.38 -1.92 9.96
N PHE A 284 -12.30 -3.24 9.79
CA PHE A 284 -13.36 -4.06 9.21
C PHE A 284 -13.53 -5.34 10.02
N ASN A 285 -14.77 -5.84 10.11
CA ASN A 285 -15.12 -7.05 10.86
C ASN A 285 -14.93 -8.37 10.07
N PHE A 286 -14.10 -8.38 9.01
CA PHE A 286 -13.82 -9.59 8.25
C PHE A 286 -13.27 -10.71 9.14
N ILE A 287 -13.73 -11.93 8.87
CA ILE A 287 -13.23 -13.15 9.48
C ILE A 287 -12.46 -13.92 8.41
N PHE A 288 -11.15 -14.06 8.63
CA PHE A 288 -10.24 -14.71 7.71
C PHE A 288 -10.08 -16.17 8.05
N LYS A 289 -9.95 -16.99 7.02
CA LYS A 289 -9.55 -18.38 7.21
C LYS A 289 -8.12 -18.41 7.76
N ASP A 290 -7.90 -19.16 8.84
CA ASP A 290 -6.56 -19.29 9.41
C ASP A 290 -5.62 -19.98 8.40
N ARG A 291 -4.60 -19.24 7.98
CA ARG A 291 -3.53 -19.72 7.09
C ARG A 291 -2.16 -19.64 7.74
N SER A 292 -2.07 -19.59 9.07
CA SER A 292 -0.81 -19.51 9.82
C SER A 292 0.20 -20.61 9.50
N GLN A 293 -0.27 -21.80 9.08
CA GLN A 293 0.58 -22.93 8.62
C GLN A 293 0.81 -22.94 7.09
N GLY A 294 0.25 -21.99 6.36
CA GLY A 294 0.35 -21.88 4.91
C GLY A 294 1.71 -21.40 4.45
N LYS A 295 1.92 -21.46 3.12
CA LYS A 295 3.06 -20.83 2.46
C LYS A 295 2.59 -19.51 1.83
N PRO A 296 3.34 -18.40 2.00
CA PRO A 296 3.06 -17.18 1.26
C PRO A 296 3.32 -17.39 -0.24
N PRO A 297 2.73 -16.52 -1.10
CA PRO A 297 2.92 -16.51 -2.54
C PRO A 297 4.39 -16.39 -2.95
N SER A 298 4.71 -16.81 -4.18
CA SER A 298 6.12 -16.99 -4.58
C SER A 298 6.90 -15.67 -4.63
N ILE A 299 6.21 -14.56 -4.92
CA ILE A 299 6.80 -13.22 -4.92
C ILE A 299 7.14 -12.66 -3.54
N CYS A 300 6.80 -13.37 -2.45
CA CYS A 300 7.14 -12.95 -1.09
C CYS A 300 8.67 -12.79 -0.93
N THR A 301 9.09 -11.68 -0.32
CA THR A 301 10.52 -11.37 -0.15
C THR A 301 11.29 -12.43 0.65
N LYS A 302 10.59 -13.24 1.45
CA LYS A 302 11.23 -14.33 2.20
C LYS A 302 11.90 -15.37 1.31
N TYR A 303 11.50 -15.46 0.04
CA TYR A 303 12.06 -16.37 -0.94
C TYR A 303 13.15 -15.75 -1.81
N TRP A 304 13.49 -14.47 -1.59
CA TRP A 304 14.51 -13.80 -2.39
C TRP A 304 15.89 -14.43 -2.16
N PRO A 305 16.55 -14.95 -3.22
CA PRO A 305 17.81 -15.68 -3.11
C PRO A 305 18.94 -14.85 -2.51
N GLU A 306 18.95 -13.53 -2.72
CA GLU A 306 19.95 -12.61 -2.17
C GLU A 306 19.96 -12.57 -0.63
N PHE A 307 18.86 -12.97 0.03
CA PHE A 307 18.77 -13.05 1.49
C PHE A 307 18.92 -14.48 2.01
N LYS A 308 19.14 -15.47 1.13
CA LYS A 308 19.33 -16.86 1.51
C LYS A 308 20.67 -17.03 2.25
N GLY A 309 20.61 -17.36 3.53
CA GLY A 309 21.76 -17.69 4.36
C GLY A 309 22.29 -16.56 5.26
N THR A 310 21.77 -15.34 5.14
CA THR A 310 22.16 -14.20 5.99
C THR A 310 21.66 -14.38 7.43
N GLN A 311 20.42 -14.84 7.62
CA GLN A 311 19.87 -15.19 8.93
C GLN A 311 20.60 -16.36 9.62
N MET A 312 21.14 -17.32 8.86
CA MET A 312 21.98 -18.39 9.41
C MET A 312 23.34 -17.87 9.91
N LYS A 313 23.90 -16.83 9.27
CA LYS A 313 25.12 -16.16 9.74
C LYS A 313 24.87 -15.41 11.03
N LEU A 314 23.76 -14.65 11.13
CA LEU A 314 23.40 -13.94 12.36
C LEU A 314 23.19 -14.89 13.55
N ASN A 315 22.46 -15.99 13.36
CA ASN A 315 22.27 -17.00 14.41
C ASN A 315 23.60 -17.64 14.85
N LYS A 316 24.51 -17.91 13.92
CA LYS A 316 25.87 -18.38 14.26
C LYS A 316 26.66 -17.33 15.05
N PHE A 317 26.54 -16.05 14.72
CA PHE A 317 27.15 -14.95 15.47
C PHE A 317 26.58 -14.83 16.88
N ILE A 318 25.25 -14.82 17.04
CA ILE A 318 24.59 -14.72 18.35
C ILE A 318 24.94 -15.91 19.24
N VAL A 319 24.91 -17.14 18.70
CA VAL A 319 25.32 -18.35 19.44
C VAL A 319 26.79 -18.26 19.87
N LYS A 320 27.66 -17.73 19.00
CA LYS A 320 29.08 -17.53 19.32
C LYS A 320 29.27 -16.46 20.42
N THR A 321 28.55 -15.33 20.34
CA THR A 321 28.61 -14.27 21.36
C THR A 321 28.05 -14.73 22.71
N LYS A 322 27.01 -15.58 22.70
CA LYS A 322 26.46 -16.17 23.92
C LYS A 322 27.45 -17.15 24.56
N ARG A 323 28.08 -18.02 23.76
CA ARG A 323 29.16 -18.91 24.23
C ARG A 323 30.35 -18.15 24.83
N ILE A 324 30.80 -17.06 24.20
CA ILE A 324 31.91 -16.25 24.72
C ILE A 324 31.55 -15.63 26.08
N ARG A 325 30.30 -15.13 26.25
CA ARG A 325 29.85 -14.60 27.54
C ARG A 325 29.76 -15.68 28.61
N ASP A 326 29.26 -16.86 28.25
CA ASP A 326 29.13 -17.98 29.20
C ASP A 326 30.53 -18.49 29.64
N GLU A 327 31.51 -18.53 28.73
CA GLU A 327 32.91 -18.89 29.04
C GLU A 327 33.63 -17.82 29.90
N GLU A 328 33.35 -16.52 29.72
CA GLU A 328 33.90 -15.44 30.57
C GLU A 328 33.28 -15.41 31.98
N ILE A 329 32.06 -15.91 32.16
CA ILE A 329 31.41 -16.03 33.47
C ILE A 329 31.99 -17.20 34.27
N ASP A 330 32.28 -18.33 33.62
CA ASP A 330 32.90 -19.48 34.30
C ASP A 330 34.34 -19.19 34.77
N ILE A 331 35.13 -18.40 34.01
CA ILE A 331 36.51 -18.05 34.39
C ILE A 331 36.57 -17.11 35.63
N ASN A 332 35.49 -16.38 35.93
CA ASN A 332 35.44 -15.46 37.08
C ASN A 332 34.88 -16.09 38.37
N ASN A 333 34.39 -17.34 38.32
CA ASN A 333 33.89 -18.06 39.49
C ASN A 333 34.92 -19.03 40.11
N ASP A 334 36.10 -19.19 39.50
CA ASP A 334 37.19 -20.06 39.97
C ASP A 334 38.37 -19.26 40.59
N LYS A 335 38.10 -18.11 41.24
CA LYS A 335 39.11 -17.34 42.00
C LYS A 335 38.73 -17.12 43.45
#